data_AF-A0A8R1EVA1-F1
#
_entry.id   AF-A0A8R1EVA1-F1
#
_cell.length_a   1.000
_cell.length_b   1.000
_cell.length_c   1.000
_cell.angle_alpha   90.00
_cell.angle_beta   90.00
_cell.angle_gamma   90.00
#
_symmetry.space_group_name_H-M   'P 1'
#
loop_
_entity.id
_entity.type
_entity.pdbx_description
1 polymer ?
#
loop_
_entity_poly.entity_id
_entity_poly.type
_entity_poly.pdbx_seq_one_letter_code
_entity_poly.pdbx_strand_id
1 'polypeptide(L)'
;VENTLRWRIRKDESGREVRESNAKIVKWDDGTMSLYLGNEIFEVTLMELNKNNLPHLYVQQPGLMSAQSVMTHRMTFRPHSTDSQTHRKVTLNMADRSRKSGQVKVMDDVGQNPEITRR
;
A
#
# COMPACT_ATOMS: atom_id res chain seq x y z
N VAL A 1 -13.44 9.20 -2.62
CA VAL A 1 -12.32 8.32 -3.01
C VAL A 1 -11.05 9.18 -3.08
N GLU A 2 -10.35 9.34 -1.96
CA GLU A 2 -9.20 10.26 -1.86
C GLU A 2 -7.85 9.60 -2.24
N ASN A 3 -7.76 8.25 -2.25
CA ASN A 3 -6.49 7.52 -2.42
C ASN A 3 -6.30 6.95 -3.84
N THR A 4 -6.79 7.64 -4.87
CA THR A 4 -6.66 7.19 -6.26
C THR A 4 -5.91 8.21 -7.08
N LEU A 5 -4.77 7.79 -7.63
CA LEU A 5 -4.02 8.54 -8.62
C LEU A 5 -4.81 8.54 -9.94
N ARG A 6 -5.03 9.73 -10.49
CA ARG A 6 -5.73 9.88 -11.77
C ARG A 6 -5.08 10.97 -12.60
N TRP A 7 -5.10 10.75 -13.90
CA TRP A 7 -4.66 11.71 -14.87
C TRP A 7 -5.67 11.79 -16.02
N ARG A 8 -5.65 12.89 -16.75
CA ARG A 8 -6.44 13.08 -17.96
C ARG A 8 -5.67 13.90 -18.98
N ILE A 9 -6.08 13.79 -20.24
CA ILE A 9 -5.66 14.69 -21.31
C ILE A 9 -6.83 15.63 -21.59
N ARG A 10 -6.57 16.93 -21.58
CA ARG A 10 -7.55 17.99 -21.88
C ARG A 10 -6.99 18.83 -23.02
N LYS A 11 -7.83 19.32 -23.93
CA LYS A 11 -7.39 20.31 -24.92
C LYS A 11 -7.59 21.72 -24.37
N ASP A 12 -6.59 22.58 -24.50
CA ASP A 12 -6.69 24.00 -24.14
C ASP A 12 -7.40 24.81 -25.25
N GLU A 13 -7.62 26.11 -25.00
CA GLU A 13 -8.28 27.02 -25.95
C GLU A 13 -7.52 27.16 -27.29
N SER A 14 -6.21 26.86 -27.29
CA SER A 14 -5.37 26.83 -28.49
C SER A 14 -5.33 25.45 -29.18
N GLY A 15 -6.15 24.49 -28.72
CA GLY A 15 -6.22 23.14 -29.27
C GLY A 15 -5.06 22.21 -28.88
N ARG A 16 -4.16 22.65 -27.99
CA ARG A 16 -3.02 21.84 -27.52
C ARG A 16 -3.46 20.86 -26.45
N GLU A 17 -2.89 19.67 -26.47
CA GLU A 17 -3.14 18.65 -25.45
C GLU A 17 -2.35 18.94 -24.17
N VAL A 18 -3.07 19.16 -23.08
CA VAL A 18 -2.55 19.38 -21.74
C VAL A 18 -2.81 18.14 -20.90
N ARG A 19 -1.74 17.58 -20.32
CA ARG A 19 -1.82 16.45 -19.39
C ARG A 19 -1.98 16.97 -17.97
N GLU A 20 -2.96 16.43 -17.26
CA GLU A 20 -3.29 16.84 -15.90
C GLU A 20 -3.29 15.65 -14.99
N SER A 21 -2.74 15.83 -13.78
CA SER A 21 -2.68 14.83 -12.72
C SER A 21 -3.24 15.44 -11.44
N ASN A 22 -3.96 14.66 -10.65
CA ASN A 22 -4.36 15.06 -9.29
C ASN A 22 -3.22 14.92 -8.25
N ALA A 23 -2.05 14.45 -8.68
CA ALA A 23 -0.96 14.11 -7.81
C ALA A 23 0.38 14.67 -8.28
N LYS A 24 1.25 14.97 -7.31
CA LYS A 24 2.58 15.55 -7.53
C LYS A 24 3.60 14.92 -6.58
N ILE A 25 4.74 14.51 -7.10
CA ILE A 25 5.91 14.18 -6.27
C ILE A 25 6.76 15.44 -6.14
N VAL A 26 7.09 15.81 -4.91
CA VAL A 26 7.97 16.94 -4.59
C VAL A 26 9.25 16.37 -4.01
N LYS A 27 10.38 16.77 -4.56
CA LYS A 27 11.70 16.52 -3.98
C LYS A 27 12.15 17.79 -3.27
N TRP A 28 12.44 17.67 -1.98
CA TRP A 28 12.90 18.76 -1.15
C TRP A 28 14.42 18.93 -1.25
N ASP A 29 14.92 20.08 -0.83
CA ASP A 29 16.35 20.42 -0.83
C ASP A 29 17.17 19.51 0.09
N ASP A 30 16.56 19.03 1.17
CA ASP A 30 17.13 18.04 2.09
C ASP A 30 17.25 16.61 1.48
N GLY A 31 16.76 16.42 0.25
CA GLY A 31 16.78 15.16 -0.48
C GLY A 31 15.60 14.23 -0.19
N THR A 32 14.73 14.57 0.75
CA THR A 32 13.49 13.83 1.02
C THR A 32 12.48 14.02 -0.11
N MET A 33 11.48 13.14 -0.16
CA MET A 33 10.43 13.20 -1.16
C MET A 33 9.05 13.07 -0.51
N SER A 34 8.08 13.78 -1.08
CA SER A 34 6.69 13.69 -0.66
C SER A 34 5.76 13.57 -1.86
N LEU A 35 4.71 12.75 -1.73
CA LEU A 35 3.63 12.64 -2.71
C LEU A 35 2.43 13.42 -2.18
N TYR A 36 2.01 14.42 -2.94
CA TYR A 36 0.77 15.14 -2.75
C TYR A 36 -0.30 14.45 -3.61
N LEU A 37 -1.41 14.08 -2.98
CA LEU A 37 -2.57 13.48 -3.64
C LEU A 37 -3.83 14.22 -3.20
N GLY A 38 -4.27 15.19 -4.01
CA GLY A 38 -5.29 16.14 -3.56
C GLY A 38 -4.81 16.89 -2.31
N ASN A 39 -5.53 16.72 -1.20
CA ASN A 39 -5.21 17.36 0.09
C ASN A 39 -4.39 16.45 1.03
N GLU A 40 -4.09 15.21 0.62
CA GLU A 40 -3.30 14.29 1.42
C GLU A 40 -1.82 14.29 1.03
N ILE A 41 -0.96 14.13 2.02
CA ILE A 41 0.49 14.12 1.88
C ILE A 41 1.05 12.79 2.38
N PHE A 42 1.89 12.17 1.56
CA PHE A 42 2.61 10.96 1.88
C PHE A 42 4.11 11.22 1.85
N GLU A 43 4.82 10.73 2.85
CA GLU A 43 6.27 10.59 2.80
C GLU A 43 6.63 9.48 1.81
N VAL A 44 7.64 9.72 0.99
CA VAL A 44 8.09 8.80 -0.05
C VAL A 44 9.47 8.27 0.30
N THR A 45 9.60 6.95 0.41
CA THR A 45 10.91 6.30 0.54
C THR A 45 11.21 5.49 -0.71
N LEU A 46 12.35 5.77 -1.33
CA LEU A 46 12.85 5.04 -2.50
C LEU A 46 13.92 4.04 -2.06
N MET A 47 13.76 2.77 -2.43
CA MET A 47 14.72 1.70 -2.16
C MET A 47 15.21 1.11 -3.46
N GLU A 48 16.53 1.02 -3.63
CA GLU A 48 17.13 0.27 -4.74
C GLU A 48 16.86 -1.23 -4.59
N LEU A 49 16.52 -1.89 -5.70
CA LEU A 49 16.34 -3.34 -5.74
C LEU A 49 17.66 -4.05 -6.03
N ASN A 50 17.75 -5.31 -5.59
CA ASN A 50 18.96 -6.12 -5.80
C ASN A 50 19.18 -6.37 -7.29
N LYS A 51 20.30 -5.87 -7.83
CA LYS A 51 20.69 -5.98 -9.23
C LYS A 51 20.79 -7.42 -9.74
N ASN A 52 21.05 -8.38 -8.85
CA ASN A 52 21.18 -9.80 -9.21
C ASN A 52 19.82 -10.49 -9.41
N ASN A 53 18.72 -9.88 -8.97
CA ASN A 53 17.37 -10.44 -9.11
C ASN A 53 16.33 -9.32 -9.17
N LEU A 54 16.24 -8.66 -10.32
CA LEU A 54 15.29 -7.59 -10.54
C LEU A 54 13.94 -8.14 -11.03
N PRO A 55 12.81 -7.63 -10.50
CA PRO A 55 11.50 -7.97 -11.04
C PRO A 55 11.32 -7.40 -12.44
N HIS A 56 10.59 -8.14 -13.27
CA HIS A 56 10.24 -7.75 -14.63
C HIS A 56 8.73 -7.55 -14.75
N LEU A 57 8.33 -6.45 -15.41
CA LEU A 57 6.96 -6.21 -15.80
C LEU A 57 6.67 -6.99 -17.09
N TYR A 58 5.66 -7.84 -17.05
CA TYR A 58 5.16 -8.54 -18.24
C TYR A 58 3.72 -8.10 -18.53
N VAL A 59 3.41 -7.98 -19.81
CA VAL A 59 2.03 -7.90 -20.28
C VAL A 59 1.67 -9.25 -20.87
N GLN A 60 0.60 -9.84 -20.35
CA GLN A 60 0.08 -11.10 -20.80
C GLN A 60 -1.00 -10.88 -21.87
N GLN A 61 -0.84 -11.54 -23.00
CA GLN A 61 -1.82 -11.66 -24.07
C GLN A 61 -2.12 -13.15 -24.31
N PRO A 62 -3.23 -13.52 -24.98
CA PRO A 62 -3.53 -14.92 -25.24
C PRO A 62 -2.35 -15.64 -25.92
N GLY A 63 -1.75 -16.61 -25.22
CA GLY A 63 -0.62 -17.40 -25.72
C GLY A 63 0.75 -16.71 -25.72
N LEU A 64 0.87 -15.45 -25.26
CA LEU A 64 2.14 -14.72 -25.26
C LEU A 64 2.35 -13.91 -23.97
N MET A 65 3.58 -13.92 -23.47
CA MET A 65 4.04 -12.94 -22.48
C MET A 65 5.13 -12.08 -23.09
N SER A 66 4.93 -10.75 -23.02
CA SER A 66 5.92 -9.78 -23.50
C SER A 66 6.51 -9.00 -22.33
N ALA A 67 7.83 -9.04 -22.19
CA ALA A 67 8.55 -8.25 -21.20
C ALA A 67 8.49 -6.77 -21.58
N GLN A 68 7.98 -5.92 -20.69
CA GLN A 68 7.85 -4.48 -20.91
C GLN A 68 8.99 -3.69 -20.28
N SER A 69 9.37 -4.04 -19.06
CA SER A 69 10.36 -3.26 -18.31
C SER A 69 10.95 -4.05 -17.16
N VAL A 70 12.11 -3.61 -16.67
CA VAL A 70 12.77 -4.13 -15.47
C VAL A 70 12.61 -3.10 -14.36
N MET A 71 12.07 -3.51 -13.21
CA MET A 71 11.96 -2.63 -12.05
C MET A 71 13.29 -2.57 -11.31
N THR A 72 13.85 -1.37 -11.16
CA THR A 72 15.12 -1.13 -10.48
C THR A 72 14.96 -0.61 -9.05
N HIS A 73 13.82 0.00 -8.74
CA HIS A 73 13.57 0.61 -7.44
C HIS A 73 12.16 0.27 -6.95
N ARG A 74 12.00 0.20 -5.63
CA ARG A 74 10.72 0.13 -4.94
C ARG A 74 10.46 1.42 -4.20
N MET A 75 9.32 2.04 -4.49
CA MET A 75 8.85 3.22 -3.76
C MET A 75 7.81 2.80 -2.72
N THR A 76 7.90 3.36 -1.51
CA THR A 76 6.91 3.16 -0.44
C THR A 76 6.35 4.51 0.01
N PHE A 77 5.04 4.53 0.28
CA PHE A 77 4.30 5.74 0.62
C PHE A 77 3.73 5.58 2.02
N ARG A 78 4.09 6.48 2.94
CA ARG A 78 3.63 6.47 4.33
C ARG A 78 2.84 7.75 4.62
N PRO A 79 1.71 7.70 5.34
CA PRO A 79 1.01 8.92 5.74
C PRO A 79 1.94 9.82 6.55
N HIS A 80 1.97 11.12 6.22
CA HIS A 80 2.88 12.07 6.86
C HIS A 80 2.45 12.48 8.29
N SER A 81 1.18 12.24 8.67
CA SER A 81 0.66 12.65 9.98
C SER A 81 -0.38 11.67 10.53
N THR A 82 -0.50 11.58 11.86
CA THR A 82 -1.53 10.80 12.55
C THR A 82 -2.94 11.38 12.39
N ASP A 83 -3.03 12.67 12.01
CA ASP A 83 -4.29 13.37 11.76
C ASP A 83 -4.83 13.19 10.33
N SER A 84 -4.03 12.62 9.42
CA SER A 84 -4.45 12.32 8.05
C SER A 84 -5.64 11.37 8.02
N GLN A 85 -6.58 11.60 7.10
CA GLN A 85 -7.72 10.72 6.88
C GLN A 85 -7.25 9.29 6.54
N THR A 86 -6.17 9.15 5.76
CA THR A 86 -5.56 7.84 5.50
C THR A 86 -4.96 7.22 6.76
N HIS A 87 -4.28 7.96 7.63
CA HIS A 87 -3.77 7.38 8.89
C HIS A 87 -4.91 6.85 9.77
N ARG A 88 -5.98 7.63 9.96
CA ARG A 88 -7.17 7.16 10.71
C ARG A 88 -7.75 5.89 10.08
N LYS A 89 -7.88 5.86 8.75
CA LYS A 89 -8.41 4.70 8.03
C LYS A 89 -7.51 3.46 8.15
N VAL A 90 -6.18 3.61 8.05
CA VAL A 90 -5.23 2.50 8.24
C VAL A 90 -5.31 1.97 9.67
N THR A 91 -5.37 2.86 10.66
CA THR A 91 -5.50 2.51 12.08
C THR A 91 -6.79 1.72 12.33
N LEU A 92 -7.93 2.17 11.78
CA LEU A 92 -9.22 1.47 11.88
C LEU A 92 -9.17 0.07 11.24
N ASN A 93 -8.62 -0.07 10.04
CA ASN A 93 -8.48 -1.38 9.39
C ASN A 93 -7.57 -2.34 10.18
N MET A 94 -6.53 -1.81 10.84
CA MET A 94 -5.65 -2.60 11.70
C MET A 94 -6.39 -3.07 12.96
N ALA A 95 -7.22 -2.21 13.57
CA ALA A 95 -8.05 -2.57 14.72
C ALA A 95 -9.06 -3.68 14.36
N ASP A 96 -9.71 -3.60 13.20
CA ASP A 96 -10.66 -4.62 12.73
C ASP A 96 -10.00 -5.97 12.44
N ARG A 97 -8.78 -5.98 11.87
CA ARG A 97 -7.99 -7.21 11.68
C ARG A 97 -7.42 -7.78 12.97
N SER A 98 -7.27 -6.97 14.01
CA SER A 98 -6.76 -7.39 15.32
C SER A 98 -7.78 -8.10 16.19
N ARG A 99 -9.04 -8.27 15.73
CA ARG A 99 -10.01 -9.20 16.34
C ARG A 99 -9.54 -10.63 16.13
N LYS A 100 -8.44 -11.01 16.79
CA LYS A 100 -8.01 -12.38 16.97
C LYS A 100 -9.19 -13.15 17.56
N SER A 101 -9.54 -14.26 16.92
CA SER A 101 -10.42 -15.31 17.45
C SER A 101 -9.75 -16.03 18.63
N GLY A 102 -9.41 -15.30 19.69
CA GLY A 102 -9.01 -15.85 20.96
C GLY A 102 -10.23 -15.92 21.88
N GLN A 103 -11.24 -16.71 21.52
CA GLN A 103 -12.22 -17.11 22.54
C GLN A 103 -11.49 -18.06 23.48
N VAL A 104 -11.13 -17.58 24.66
CA VAL A 104 -10.79 -18.46 25.78
C VAL A 104 -12.06 -19.24 26.08
N LYS A 105 -12.11 -20.49 25.61
CA LYS A 105 -13.21 -21.40 25.92
C LYS A 105 -12.94 -21.95 27.31
N VAL A 106 -13.61 -21.37 28.31
CA VAL A 106 -13.64 -21.95 29.65
C VAL A 106 -14.46 -23.24 29.55
N MET A 107 -13.80 -24.38 29.75
CA MET A 107 -14.48 -25.66 29.86
C MET A 107 -14.96 -25.81 31.30
N ASP A 108 -16.24 -25.55 31.53
CA ASP A 108 -16.92 -25.93 32.76
C ASP A 108 -17.28 -27.43 32.69
N ASP A 109 -16.26 -28.29 32.77
CA ASP A 109 -16.35 -29.58 33.44
C ASP A 109 -14.95 -30.20 33.55
N VAL A 110 -14.22 -29.87 34.61
CA VAL A 110 -13.09 -30.70 35.04
C VAL A 110 -13.70 -31.77 35.92
N GLY A 111 -14.06 -32.90 35.29
CA GLY A 111 -14.51 -34.09 36.00
C GLY A 111 -13.52 -34.45 37.12
N GLN A 112 -14.07 -34.94 38.23
CA GLN A 112 -13.45 -35.10 39.55
C GLN A 112 -12.27 -36.10 39.65
N ASN A 113 -11.55 -36.42 38.58
CA ASN A 113 -10.34 -37.24 38.68
C ASN A 113 -9.39 -37.16 37.46
N PRO A 114 -8.21 -36.53 37.57
CA PRO A 114 -7.24 -36.41 36.46
C PRO A 114 -6.37 -37.66 36.20
N GLU A 115 -6.52 -38.75 36.95
CA GLU A 115 -5.61 -39.92 36.87
C GLU A 115 -6.09 -41.09 36.00
N ILE A 116 -7.31 -41.05 35.43
CA ILE A 116 -7.90 -42.22 34.73
C ILE A 116 -7.30 -42.47 33.33
N THR A 117 -6.59 -41.51 32.72
CA THR A 117 -6.07 -41.65 31.34
C THR A 117 -4.63 -42.17 31.25
N ARG A 118 -4.11 -42.82 32.30
CA ARG A 118 -2.79 -43.47 32.23
C ARG A 118 -2.90 -44.99 32.42
N ARG A 119 -3.46 -45.67 31.42
CA ARG A 119 -3.11 -47.06 31.08
C ARG A 119 -3.45 -47.39 29.64
#